data_AF-A0A7S1BRN1-F1
#
_entry.id   AF-A0A7S1BRN1-F1
#
_cell.length_a   1.000
_cell.length_b   1.000
_cell.length_c   1.000
_cell.angle_alpha   90.00
_cell.angle_beta   90.00
_cell.angle_gamma   90.00
#
_symmetry.space_group_name_H-M   'P 1'
#
loop_
_entity.id
_entity.type
_entity.pdbx_description
1 polymer ?
#
loop_
_entity_poly.entity_id
_entity_poly.type
_entity_poly.pdbx_seq_one_letter_code
_entity_poly.pdbx_strand_id
1 'polypeptide(L)'
;VEECQEMAYRAEAEAAAAERALPPPSVTARGTRYRDLRTSDSPLVAKTGDAVSLRYKVLKSGKRSYDGISGEATVIFSLGYGLDDRERGEAGKMAFRTKLGDGSLIAALDDGIVGMGVGSVRRIA
;
A
#
# COMPACT_ATOMS: atom_id res chain seq x y z
N VAL A 1 18.45 -20.62 12.52
CA VAL A 1 17.85 -19.30 12.84
C VAL A 1 18.44 -18.22 11.94
N GLU A 2 19.76 -18.21 11.71
CA GLU A 2 20.43 -17.29 10.76
C GLU A 2 19.95 -17.42 9.31
N GLU A 3 19.78 -18.64 8.78
CA GLU A 3 19.33 -18.82 7.38
C GLU A 3 17.93 -18.24 7.09
N CYS A 4 17.02 -18.24 8.07
CA CYS A 4 15.70 -17.62 7.90
C CYS A 4 15.77 -16.09 7.89
N GLN A 5 16.73 -15.51 8.62
CA GLN A 5 16.93 -14.07 8.67
C GLN A 5 17.60 -13.57 7.39
N GLU A 6 18.60 -14.29 6.87
CA GLU A 6 19.25 -13.94 5.60
C GLU A 6 18.30 -14.00 4.40
N MET A 7 17.40 -14.99 4.35
CA MET A 7 16.38 -15.04 3.30
C MET A 7 15.38 -13.88 3.41
N ALA A 8 14.99 -13.50 4.62
CA ALA A 8 14.12 -12.33 4.83
C ALA A 8 14.82 -11.04 4.37
N TYR A 9 16.10 -10.85 4.71
CA TYR A 9 16.90 -9.71 4.25
C TYR A 9 17.07 -9.68 2.74
N ARG A 10 17.29 -10.83 2.08
CA ARG A 10 17.37 -10.89 0.61
C ARG A 10 16.04 -10.55 -0.04
N ALA A 11 14.93 -11.09 0.46
CA ALA A 11 13.61 -10.77 -0.06
C ALA A 11 13.25 -9.28 0.13
N GLU A 12 13.59 -8.68 1.27
CA GLU A 12 13.42 -7.24 1.50
C GLU A 12 14.32 -6.40 0.61
N ALA A 13 15.58 -6.81 0.42
CA ALA A 13 16.53 -6.12 -0.45
C ALA A 13 16.11 -6.21 -1.93
N GLU A 14 15.61 -7.36 -2.38
CA GLU A 14 15.08 -7.55 -3.73
C GLU A 14 13.80 -6.75 -3.94
N ALA A 15 12.88 -6.72 -2.96
CA ALA A 15 11.69 -5.88 -3.01
C ALA A 15 12.06 -4.38 -3.06
N ALA A 16 13.04 -3.95 -2.26
CA ALA A 16 13.53 -2.57 -2.28
C ALA A 16 14.24 -2.21 -3.59
N ALA A 17 14.98 -3.15 -4.19
CA ALA A 17 15.64 -2.97 -5.49
C ALA A 17 14.61 -2.89 -6.63
N ALA A 18 13.60 -3.76 -6.61
CA ALA A 18 12.48 -3.72 -7.54
C ALA A 18 11.70 -2.41 -7.41
N GLU A 19 11.46 -1.95 -6.18
CA GLU A 19 10.88 -0.63 -5.95
C GLU A 19 11.76 0.49 -6.50
N ARG A 20 13.09 0.47 -6.37
CA ARG A 20 13.93 1.52 -6.97
C ARG A 20 13.91 1.54 -8.48
N ALA A 21 13.69 0.40 -9.13
CA ALA A 21 13.66 0.26 -10.59
C ALA A 21 12.34 0.74 -11.23
N LEU A 22 11.29 0.93 -10.43
CA LEU A 22 10.00 1.41 -10.91
C LEU A 22 10.09 2.90 -11.36
N PRO A 23 9.21 3.35 -12.28
CA PRO A 23 9.14 4.75 -12.70
C PRO A 23 8.87 5.72 -11.54
N PRO A 24 9.13 7.03 -11.74
CA PRO A 24 8.86 8.07 -10.75
C PRO A 24 7.40 8.06 -10.27
N PRO A 25 7.12 8.49 -9.03
CA PRO A 25 5.78 8.48 -8.48
C PRO A 25 4.85 9.40 -9.26
N SER A 26 3.62 8.94 -9.46
CA SER A 26 2.54 9.70 -10.10
C SER A 26 1.88 10.63 -9.09
N VAL A 27 1.22 11.68 -9.59
CA VAL A 27 0.52 12.66 -8.77
C VAL A 27 -0.92 12.76 -9.23
N THR A 28 -1.86 12.64 -8.31
CA THR A 28 -3.29 12.86 -8.57
C THR A 28 -3.61 14.34 -8.78
N ALA A 29 -4.83 14.64 -9.23
CA ALA A 29 -5.29 16.01 -9.44
C ALA A 29 -5.26 16.88 -8.16
N ARG A 30 -5.36 16.27 -6.96
CA ARG A 30 -5.33 17.00 -5.68
C ARG A 30 -3.93 17.05 -5.05
N GLY A 31 -2.90 16.59 -5.75
CA GLY A 31 -1.50 16.66 -5.31
C GLY A 31 -1.03 15.46 -4.48
N THR A 32 -1.85 14.42 -4.33
CA THR A 32 -1.48 13.19 -3.64
C THR A 32 -0.50 12.40 -4.49
N ARG A 33 0.62 11.98 -3.91
CA ARG A 33 1.62 11.20 -4.63
C ARG A 33 1.33 9.72 -4.44
N TYR A 34 1.48 8.93 -5.49
CA TYR A 34 1.28 7.50 -5.40
C TYR A 34 2.18 6.71 -6.35
N ARG A 35 2.29 5.42 -6.05
CA ARG A 35 3.03 4.47 -6.87
C ARG A 35 2.34 3.12 -6.88
N ASP A 36 2.12 2.60 -8.08
CA ASP A 36 1.58 1.26 -8.26
C ASP A 36 2.71 0.24 -8.13
N LEU A 37 2.63 -0.59 -7.09
CA LEU A 37 3.59 -1.67 -6.82
C LEU A 37 3.18 -2.94 -7.56
N ARG A 38 1.88 -3.19 -7.68
CA ARG A 38 1.32 -4.30 -8.42
C ARG A 38 0.06 -3.85 -9.12
N THR A 39 0.05 -3.88 -10.44
CA THR A 39 -1.16 -3.61 -11.22
C THR A 39 -1.89 -4.93 -11.47
N SER A 40 -3.21 -4.88 -11.46
CA SER A 40 -4.09 -6.00 -11.80
C SER A 40 -4.82 -5.68 -13.11
N ASP A 41 -4.98 -6.66 -14.00
CA ASP A 41 -5.70 -6.49 -15.28
C ASP A 41 -7.23 -6.49 -15.13
N SER A 42 -7.73 -6.21 -13.92
CA SER A 42 -9.17 -6.18 -13.67
C SER A 42 -9.81 -4.98 -14.39
N PRO A 43 -10.95 -5.17 -15.10
CA PRO A 43 -11.68 -4.07 -15.73
C PRO A 43 -12.37 -3.17 -14.70
N LEU A 44 -12.44 -3.59 -13.44
CA LEU A 44 -13.04 -2.82 -12.36
C LEU A 44 -12.01 -1.86 -11.76
N VAL A 45 -12.26 -0.58 -11.97
CA VAL A 45 -11.45 0.54 -11.48
C VAL A 45 -12.27 1.34 -10.47
N ALA A 46 -11.67 1.62 -9.30
CA ALA A 46 -12.34 2.36 -8.23
C ALA A 46 -12.60 3.82 -8.63
N LYS A 47 -13.84 4.28 -8.42
CA LYS A 47 -14.28 5.65 -8.67
C LYS A 47 -14.86 6.29 -7.41
N THR A 48 -14.90 7.62 -7.39
CA THR A 48 -15.57 8.37 -6.32
C THR A 48 -17.04 7.95 -6.22
N GLY A 49 -17.51 7.66 -5.02
CA GLY A 49 -18.85 7.16 -4.74
C GLY A 49 -18.94 5.64 -4.57
N ASP A 50 -17.92 4.89 -4.97
CA ASP A 50 -17.92 3.43 -4.86
C ASP A 50 -17.67 2.96 -3.42
N ALA A 51 -18.32 1.85 -3.05
CA ALA A 51 -18.00 1.12 -1.83
C ALA A 51 -16.80 0.19 -2.11
N VAL A 52 -15.71 0.37 -1.37
CA VAL A 52 -14.46 -0.37 -1.54
C VAL A 52 -14.11 -1.17 -0.30
N SER A 53 -13.46 -2.32 -0.51
CA SER A 53 -12.89 -3.16 0.55
C SER A 53 -11.38 -3.22 0.36
N LEU A 54 -10.63 -2.77 1.37
CA LEU A 54 -9.19 -2.55 1.28
C LEU A 54 -8.46 -3.29 2.39
N ARG A 55 -7.25 -3.75 2.08
CA ARG A 55 -6.25 -4.11 3.08
C ARG A 55 -5.14 -3.10 2.98
N TYR A 56 -4.60 -2.68 4.11
CA TYR A 56 -3.57 -1.65 4.11
C TYR A 56 -2.50 -1.91 5.15
N LYS A 57 -1.33 -1.34 4.89
CA LYS A 57 -0.23 -1.21 5.84
C LYS A 57 0.12 0.27 5.92
N VAL A 58 0.20 0.79 7.13
CA VAL A 58 0.72 2.12 7.41
C VAL A 58 2.19 1.98 7.72
N LEU A 59 2.99 2.66 6.92
CA LEU A 59 4.44 2.59 6.97
C LEU A 59 4.99 3.91 7.51
N LYS A 60 5.97 3.85 8.42
CA LYS A 60 6.82 4.99 8.77
C LYS A 60 7.93 5.08 7.74
N SER A 61 8.08 6.23 7.07
CA SER A 61 9.23 6.46 6.20
C SER A 61 10.54 6.40 7.01
N GLY A 62 11.50 5.64 6.50
CA GLY A 62 12.85 5.59 7.05
C GLY A 62 13.66 6.82 6.65
N LYS A 63 14.77 7.09 7.35
CA LYS A 63 15.69 8.21 7.04
C LYS A 63 16.26 8.17 5.61
N ARG A 64 16.18 7.02 4.93
CA ARG A 64 16.68 6.80 3.56
C ARG A 64 15.59 6.86 2.48
N SER A 65 14.39 7.37 2.78
CA SER A 65 13.39 7.65 1.76
C SER A 65 13.80 8.90 0.97
N TYR A 66 14.08 8.75 -0.33
CA TYR A 66 14.58 9.86 -1.16
C TYR A 66 13.47 10.77 -1.70
N ASP A 67 12.27 10.24 -1.89
CA ASP A 67 11.12 10.88 -2.56
C ASP A 67 9.84 10.84 -1.70
N GLY A 68 9.94 10.33 -0.47
CA GLY A 68 8.83 10.18 0.49
C GLY A 68 7.90 9.00 0.21
N ILE A 69 8.05 8.32 -0.94
CA ILE A 69 7.26 7.15 -1.34
C ILE A 69 8.12 5.90 -1.47
N SER A 70 9.33 6.04 -2.00
CA SER A 70 10.25 4.97 -2.29
C SER A 70 11.29 4.85 -1.19
N GLY A 71 11.68 3.61 -0.91
CA GLY A 71 12.72 3.29 0.06
C GLY A 71 12.20 2.62 1.33
N GLU A 72 13.16 2.38 2.22
CA GLU A 72 12.95 1.66 3.47
C GLU A 72 11.84 2.31 4.29
N ALA A 73 10.87 1.51 4.68
CA ALA A 73 9.81 1.94 5.55
C ALA A 73 9.41 0.80 6.48
N THR A 74 9.14 1.14 7.74
CA THR A 74 8.78 0.15 8.77
C THR A 74 7.27 0.15 8.94
N VAL A 75 6.64 -1.02 8.96
CA VAL A 75 5.20 -1.14 9.25
C VAL A 75 4.95 -0.72 10.69
N ILE A 76 4.09 0.28 10.88
CA ILE A 76 3.61 0.69 12.21
C ILE A 76 2.29 0.00 12.53
N PHE A 77 1.41 -0.09 11.53
CA PHE A 77 0.06 -0.60 11.69
C PHE A 77 -0.35 -1.32 10.42
N SER A 78 -1.12 -2.39 10.55
CA SER A 78 -1.67 -3.11 9.41
C SER A 78 -3.10 -3.54 9.67
N LEU A 79 -3.86 -3.74 8.60
CA LEU A 79 -5.17 -4.38 8.69
C LEU A 79 -5.32 -5.42 7.60
N GLY A 80 -5.69 -6.64 7.99
CA GLY A 80 -5.96 -7.75 7.08
C GLY A 80 -4.71 -8.45 6.53
N TYR A 81 -3.52 -8.08 7.03
CA TYR A 81 -2.26 -8.77 6.73
C TYR A 81 -1.83 -9.73 7.83
N GLY A 82 -2.52 -9.76 8.99
CA GLY A 82 -2.20 -10.72 10.06
C GLY A 82 -0.84 -10.49 10.73
N LEU A 83 -0.30 -9.27 10.62
CA LEU A 83 0.98 -8.89 11.24
C LEU A 83 0.80 -8.47 12.70
N ASP A 84 -0.39 -8.00 13.06
CA ASP A 84 -0.74 -7.65 14.43
C ASP A 84 -1.19 -8.90 15.20
N ASP A 85 -0.76 -9.03 16.46
CA ASP A 85 -1.00 -10.23 17.29
C ASP A 85 -2.48 -10.58 17.45
N ARG A 86 -3.39 -9.60 17.28
CA ARG A 86 -4.85 -9.79 17.33
C ARG A 86 -5.43 -10.45 16.07
N GLU A 87 -4.71 -10.42 14.95
CA GLU A 87 -5.16 -10.95 13.65
C GLU A 87 -4.47 -12.27 13.27
N ARG A 88 -3.69 -12.88 14.17
CA ARG A 88 -2.87 -14.08 13.88
C ARG A 88 -3.77 -15.30 13.59
N GLY A 89 -4.05 -15.54 12.30
CA GLY A 89 -4.97 -16.58 11.78
C GLY A 89 -6.09 -16.06 10.87
N GLU A 90 -6.19 -14.73 10.74
CA GLU A 90 -7.22 -14.04 9.95
C GLU A 90 -6.62 -13.21 8.80
N ALA A 91 -5.35 -13.46 8.46
CA ALA A 91 -4.71 -12.88 7.30
C ALA A 91 -5.57 -13.08 6.04
N GLY A 92 -5.95 -11.97 5.40
CA GLY A 92 -6.82 -11.96 4.23
C GLY A 92 -8.33 -12.06 4.49
N LYS A 93 -8.78 -12.25 5.73
CA LYS A 93 -10.21 -12.28 6.09
C LYS A 93 -10.74 -10.92 6.51
N MET A 94 -9.90 -10.11 7.15
CA MET A 94 -10.26 -8.74 7.53
C MET A 94 -10.01 -7.77 6.37
N ALA A 95 -10.99 -6.91 6.11
CA ALA A 95 -10.89 -5.83 5.14
C ALA A 95 -11.59 -4.58 5.69
N PHE A 96 -10.94 -3.43 5.49
CA PHE A 96 -11.54 -2.13 5.79
C PHE A 96 -12.54 -1.79 4.69
N ARG A 97 -13.81 -1.63 5.06
CA ARG A 97 -14.89 -1.26 4.15
C ARG A 97 -15.23 0.20 4.32
N THR A 98 -15.23 0.94 3.22
CA THR A 98 -15.55 2.36 3.21
C THR A 98 -16.12 2.77 1.87
N LYS A 99 -16.70 3.98 1.80
CA LYS A 99 -17.20 4.59 0.57
C LYS A 99 -16.29 5.74 0.17
N LEU A 100 -15.81 5.74 -1.07
CA LEU A 100 -14.97 6.80 -1.60
C LEU A 100 -15.79 8.09 -1.79
N GLY A 101 -15.23 9.24 -1.44
CA GLY A 101 -15.85 10.56 -1.57
C GLY A 101 -16.80 10.96 -0.45
N ASP A 102 -16.95 10.14 0.60
CA ASP A 102 -17.87 10.42 1.72
C ASP A 102 -17.25 11.33 2.81
N GLY A 103 -15.98 11.72 2.65
CA GLY A 103 -15.28 12.58 3.61
C GLY A 103 -14.88 11.90 4.92
N SER A 104 -15.17 10.60 5.07
CA SER A 104 -14.80 9.77 6.23
C SER A 104 -13.33 9.31 6.20
N LEU A 105 -12.64 9.48 5.07
CA LEU A 105 -11.25 9.12 4.85
C LEU A 105 -10.36 10.37 4.85
N ILE A 106 -9.08 10.17 5.17
CA ILE A 106 -8.07 11.21 4.96
C ILE A 106 -8.01 11.54 3.48
N ALA A 107 -7.92 12.83 3.14
CA ALA A 107 -7.98 13.32 1.76
C ALA A 107 -7.03 12.60 0.79
N ALA A 108 -5.79 12.31 1.24
CA ALA A 108 -4.80 11.57 0.45
C ALA A 108 -5.24 10.13 0.15
N LEU A 109 -5.89 9.46 1.10
CA LEU A 109 -6.38 8.10 0.90
C LEU A 109 -7.56 8.09 -0.08
N ASP A 110 -8.51 9.00 0.10
CA ASP A 110 -9.69 9.11 -0.74
C ASP A 110 -9.35 9.37 -2.21
N ASP A 111 -8.37 10.25 -2.44
CA ASP A 111 -7.89 10.62 -3.76
C ASP A 111 -6.94 9.58 -4.36
N GLY A 112 -6.05 9.00 -3.55
CA GLY A 112 -5.05 8.03 -4.01
C GLY A 112 -5.62 6.66 -4.40
N ILE A 113 -6.79 6.27 -3.89
CA ILE A 113 -7.48 5.02 -4.28
C ILE A 113 -8.18 5.16 -5.64
N VAL A 114 -8.59 6.37 -6.02
CA VAL A 114 -9.28 6.59 -7.30
C VAL A 114 -8.36 6.18 -8.45
N GLY A 115 -8.91 5.45 -9.42
CA GLY A 115 -8.14 4.90 -10.54
C GLY A 115 -7.36 3.63 -10.22
N MET A 116 -7.48 3.08 -9.01
CA MET A 116 -6.89 1.80 -8.63
C MET A 116 -7.75 0.62 -9.13
N GLY A 117 -7.13 -0.37 -9.75
CA GLY A 117 -7.81 -1.60 -10.20
C GLY A 117 -8.07 -2.57 -9.06
N VAL A 118 -9.15 -3.35 -9.12
CA VAL A 118 -9.44 -4.38 -8.09
C VAL A 118 -8.32 -5.44 -8.06
N GLY A 119 -7.67 -5.58 -6.90
CA GLY A 119 -6.57 -6.53 -6.69
C GLY A 119 -5.17 -5.93 -6.90
N SER A 120 -5.09 -4.65 -7.28
CA SER A 120 -3.82 -3.93 -7.34
C SER A 120 -3.32 -3.49 -5.95
N VAL A 121 -2.03 -3.19 -5.89
CA VAL A 121 -1.34 -2.70 -4.69
C VAL A 121 -0.70 -1.37 -5.03
N ARG A 122 -1.07 -0.34 -4.27
CA ARG A 122 -0.60 1.04 -4.43
C ARG A 122 -0.04 1.57 -3.12
N ARG A 123 1.08 2.30 -3.21
CA ARG A 123 1.66 3.06 -2.11
C ARG A 123 1.30 4.54 -2.29
N ILE A 124 0.86 5.20 -1.22
CA ILE A 124 0.36 6.58 -1.24
C ILE A 124 1.15 7.40 -0.21
N ALA A 125 1.53 8.64 -0.54
CA ALA A 125 2.14 9.61 0.36
C ALA A 125 1.71 11.05 0.08
#